data_AF-A0A1M7N9C9-F1
#
_entry.id   AF-A0A1M7N9C9-F1
#
_cell.length_a   1.000
_cell.length_b   1.000
_cell.length_c   1.000
_cell.angle_alpha   90.00
_cell.angle_beta   90.00
_cell.angle_gamma   90.00
#
_symmetry.space_group_name_H-M   'P 1'
#
loop_
_entity.id
_entity.type
_entity.pdbx_description
1 polymer ?
#
loop_
_entity_poly.entity_id
_entity_poly.type
_entity_poly.pdbx_seq_one_letter_code
_entity_poly.pdbx_strand_id
1 'polypeptide(L)'
;MNKIGIALCGVAGAILSGCFAAPQMRMDVPTDSTTYNGITFKLHSIDNGEMGEPVPVAQNPLEGKLEDLMVDTLPSLEYRIGPLDQVQVVVWEHPELTSPMGQYQPAGQKVTTEGTLFYPYAGELKVEGLTAQELRKEITKRLSDKILNDPQVDVRVTGYHSRKAFVTGAVNRPGYVHFDENPMTIPDVIAEVGGFNEKADPSFVQLRRGDKVYNIDYVRAFKENIPIERILVKPDDQLFVPLKSEMERDRKVYVMGEVNKTSIVRMDNYLSLAEALTAAGGVNVLYAAPSDIYVIRNTTPNKIDVYQLNAKNAMALAMADRFELNPRDIVYVDASGLGTWNRLLSLIMPTMQAIYTSTNVVQNIQEINNAGWK
;
A
#
# COMPACT_ATOMS: atom_id res chain seq x y z
N MET A 1 -13.46 -55.99 47.21
CA MET A 1 -13.43 -54.77 46.37
C MET A 1 -12.00 -54.29 46.29
N ASN A 2 -11.42 -54.36 45.09
CA ASN A 2 -9.97 -54.41 44.89
C ASN A 2 -9.34 -53.02 45.09
N LYS A 3 -8.25 -52.91 45.88
CA LYS A 3 -7.53 -51.65 46.15
C LYS A 3 -7.08 -50.93 44.86
N ILE A 4 -6.96 -51.68 43.77
CA ILE A 4 -6.66 -51.20 42.41
C ILE A 4 -7.79 -50.33 41.83
N GLY A 5 -9.05 -50.64 42.12
CA GLY A 5 -10.20 -49.87 41.62
C GLY A 5 -10.31 -48.48 42.26
N ILE A 6 -9.96 -48.36 43.54
CA ILE A 6 -9.97 -47.07 44.27
C ILE A 6 -8.80 -46.19 43.81
N ALA A 7 -7.64 -46.78 43.50
CA ALA A 7 -6.50 -46.07 42.95
C ALA A 7 -6.78 -45.55 41.51
N LEU A 8 -7.45 -46.34 40.66
CA LEU A 8 -7.84 -45.89 39.31
C LEU A 8 -8.85 -44.74 39.33
N CYS A 9 -9.85 -44.76 40.23
CA CYS A 9 -10.80 -43.67 40.38
C CYS A 9 -10.16 -42.39 40.93
N GLY A 10 -9.21 -42.50 41.85
CA GLY A 10 -8.47 -41.35 42.39
C GLY A 10 -7.57 -40.68 41.34
N VAL A 11 -6.90 -41.47 40.50
CA VAL A 11 -6.08 -40.98 39.39
C VAL A 11 -6.95 -40.35 38.28
N ALA A 12 -8.10 -40.95 37.95
CA ALA A 12 -9.05 -40.37 37.00
C ALA A 12 -9.61 -39.01 37.49
N GLY A 13 -9.92 -38.89 38.78
CA GLY A 13 -10.36 -37.64 39.39
C GLY A 13 -9.30 -36.53 39.34
N ALA A 14 -8.03 -36.87 39.63
CA ALA A 14 -6.93 -35.92 39.58
C ALA A 14 -6.57 -35.47 38.15
N ILE A 15 -6.67 -36.37 37.16
CA ILE A 15 -6.46 -36.06 35.74
C ILE A 15 -7.56 -35.14 35.22
N LEU A 16 -8.83 -35.36 35.59
CA LEU A 16 -9.95 -34.51 35.17
C LEU A 16 -9.85 -33.07 35.68
N SER A 17 -9.34 -32.85 36.89
CA SER A 17 -9.05 -31.52 37.42
C SER A 17 -7.73 -30.90 36.91
N GLY A 18 -6.79 -31.73 36.43
CA GLY A 18 -5.53 -31.29 35.82
C GLY A 18 -5.67 -30.81 34.37
N CYS A 19 -6.79 -31.09 33.71
CA CYS A 19 -7.05 -30.70 32.32
C CYS A 19 -7.10 -29.18 32.07
N PHE A 20 -7.26 -28.37 33.11
CA PHE A 20 -7.19 -26.90 33.02
C PHE A 20 -5.76 -26.36 32.93
N ALA A 21 -4.73 -27.19 33.13
CA ALA A 21 -3.33 -26.77 33.22
C ALA A 21 -2.49 -27.10 31.97
N ALA A 22 -3.10 -27.58 30.89
CA ALA A 22 -2.38 -27.70 29.62
C ALA A 22 -1.98 -26.29 29.15
N PRO A 23 -0.69 -26.01 28.90
CA PRO A 23 -0.27 -24.68 28.48
C PRO A 23 -0.92 -24.34 27.13
N GLN A 24 -1.82 -23.35 27.15
CA GLN A 24 -2.50 -22.79 25.99
C GLN A 24 -2.45 -21.26 26.07
N MET A 25 -2.26 -20.62 24.91
CA MET A 25 -2.61 -19.22 24.75
C MET A 25 -4.13 -19.11 24.64
N ARG A 26 -4.77 -18.45 25.59
CA ARG A 26 -6.21 -18.15 25.57
C ARG A 26 -6.36 -16.64 25.73
N MET A 27 -7.32 -16.04 25.02
CA MET A 27 -7.61 -14.63 25.22
C MET A 27 -8.54 -14.47 26.42
N ASP A 28 -8.02 -13.94 27.54
CA ASP A 28 -8.81 -13.59 28.72
C ASP A 28 -9.27 -12.13 28.61
N VAL A 29 -10.29 -11.88 27.78
CA VAL A 29 -10.82 -10.53 27.54
C VAL A 29 -12.07 -10.34 28.39
N PRO A 30 -12.12 -9.35 29.31
CA PRO A 30 -13.35 -9.02 30.02
C PRO A 30 -14.35 -8.36 29.08
N THR A 31 -15.61 -8.31 29.52
CA THR A 31 -16.79 -8.06 28.68
C THR A 31 -16.80 -6.76 27.88
N ASP A 32 -16.04 -5.73 28.27
CA ASP A 32 -16.05 -4.42 27.58
C ASP A 32 -14.64 -3.83 27.35
N SER A 33 -13.83 -3.69 28.41
CA SER A 33 -12.46 -3.18 28.30
C SER A 33 -11.56 -3.61 29.47
N THR A 34 -10.26 -3.68 29.23
CA THR A 34 -9.25 -3.96 30.27
C THR A 34 -7.96 -3.21 30.03
N THR A 35 -7.18 -3.01 31.08
CA THR A 35 -5.83 -2.46 30.99
C THR A 35 -4.82 -3.55 31.28
N TYR A 36 -3.90 -3.78 30.35
CA TYR A 36 -2.77 -4.69 30.52
C TYR A 36 -1.47 -3.97 30.17
N ASN A 37 -0.52 -3.93 31.12
CA ASN A 37 0.75 -3.20 30.98
C ASN A 37 0.60 -1.74 30.53
N GLY A 38 -0.43 -1.03 31.03
CA GLY A 38 -0.69 0.38 30.69
C GLY A 38 -1.34 0.61 29.33
N ILE A 39 -1.67 -0.47 28.59
CA ILE A 39 -2.38 -0.42 27.31
C ILE A 39 -3.85 -0.76 27.55
N THR A 40 -4.75 0.05 27.00
CA THR A 40 -6.20 -0.19 27.08
C THR A 40 -6.65 -1.09 25.93
N PHE A 41 -7.20 -2.24 26.26
CA PHE A 41 -7.86 -3.15 25.33
C PHE A 41 -9.36 -2.86 25.35
N LYS A 42 -9.95 -2.57 24.19
CA LYS A 42 -11.39 -2.41 24.04
C LYS A 42 -11.94 -3.53 23.17
N LEU A 43 -12.93 -4.26 23.69
CA LEU A 43 -13.59 -5.33 22.95
C LEU A 43 -14.73 -4.75 22.10
N HIS A 44 -14.87 -5.28 20.88
CA HIS A 44 -15.94 -4.98 19.94
C HIS A 44 -16.52 -6.27 19.39
N SER A 45 -17.79 -6.27 19.04
CA SER A 45 -18.49 -7.41 18.45
C SER A 45 -18.77 -7.18 16.97
N ILE A 46 -18.10 -7.96 16.12
CA ILE A 46 -18.31 -7.95 14.67
C ILE A 46 -19.76 -8.38 14.35
N ASP A 47 -20.32 -9.31 15.13
CA ASP A 47 -21.71 -9.76 14.97
C ASP A 47 -22.74 -8.63 15.14
N ASN A 48 -22.43 -7.65 15.98
CA ASN A 48 -23.27 -6.47 16.22
C ASN A 48 -23.02 -5.33 15.20
N GLY A 49 -22.19 -5.57 14.18
CA GLY A 49 -21.84 -4.58 13.16
C GLY A 49 -20.77 -3.58 13.61
N GLU A 50 -20.06 -3.85 14.70
CA GLU A 50 -18.90 -3.05 15.12
C GLU A 50 -17.68 -3.43 14.26
N MET A 51 -17.67 -2.97 13.01
CA MET A 51 -16.68 -3.38 12.00
C MET A 51 -15.30 -2.73 12.17
N GLY A 52 -15.20 -1.76 13.09
CA GLY A 52 -14.01 -0.93 13.24
C GLY A 52 -13.82 -0.01 12.03
N GLU A 53 -13.31 1.19 12.30
CA GLU A 53 -12.83 2.03 11.20
C GLU A 53 -11.45 1.52 10.75
N PRO A 54 -11.13 1.63 9.45
CA PRO A 54 -9.75 1.53 9.01
C PRO A 54 -8.92 2.49 9.86
N VAL A 55 -7.89 1.97 10.53
CA VAL A 55 -6.96 2.83 11.27
C VAL A 55 -6.15 3.45 10.18
N PRO A 56 -6.23 4.77 9.97
CA PRO A 56 -5.38 5.40 9.00
C PRO A 56 -3.94 5.10 9.44
N VAL A 57 -3.17 4.46 8.54
CA VAL A 57 -1.72 4.34 8.69
C VAL A 57 -1.25 5.76 9.00
N ALA A 58 -0.71 5.98 10.22
CA ALA A 58 -0.50 7.29 10.83
C ALA A 58 -0.58 8.43 9.82
N GLN A 59 -1.74 9.12 9.75
CA GLN A 59 -2.00 10.11 8.71
C GLN A 59 -0.79 11.02 8.60
N ASN A 60 -0.13 11.00 7.46
CA ASN A 60 0.97 11.91 7.24
C ASN A 60 0.35 13.30 7.36
N PRO A 61 0.81 14.18 8.27
CA PRO A 61 0.21 15.51 8.43
C PRO A 61 0.24 16.33 7.13
N LEU A 62 1.07 15.91 6.18
CA LEU A 62 1.25 16.48 4.86
C LEU A 62 0.37 15.78 3.79
N GLU A 63 -0.44 14.79 4.15
CA GLU A 63 -1.30 14.07 3.21
C GLU A 63 -2.45 14.97 2.75
N GLY A 64 -2.46 15.25 1.46
CA GLY A 64 -3.52 16.01 0.80
C GLY A 64 -4.65 15.10 0.32
N LYS A 65 -5.85 15.67 0.22
CA LYS A 65 -7.00 14.97 -0.36
C LYS A 65 -6.92 15.01 -1.89
N LEU A 66 -7.28 13.91 -2.55
CA LEU A 66 -7.20 13.81 -4.00
C LEU A 66 -8.10 14.85 -4.68
N GLU A 67 -9.24 15.16 -4.08
CA GLU A 67 -10.22 16.14 -4.55
C GLU A 67 -9.61 17.55 -4.64
N ASP A 68 -8.62 17.88 -3.82
CA ASP A 68 -7.92 19.17 -3.86
C ASP A 68 -7.11 19.37 -5.15
N LEU A 69 -6.81 18.28 -5.87
CA LEU A 69 -6.02 18.30 -7.10
C LEU A 69 -6.86 18.31 -8.38
N MET A 70 -8.13 17.93 -8.29
CA MET A 70 -8.99 17.70 -9.44
C MET A 70 -9.49 19.02 -10.02
N VAL A 71 -9.52 19.11 -11.35
CA VAL A 71 -10.17 20.23 -12.07
C VAL A 71 -11.45 19.76 -12.75
N ASP A 72 -12.48 20.61 -12.76
CA ASP A 72 -13.76 20.27 -13.42
C ASP A 72 -13.60 20.09 -14.93
N THR A 73 -12.77 20.94 -15.54
CA THR A 73 -12.42 20.91 -16.95
C THR A 73 -10.95 21.24 -17.11
N LEU A 74 -10.25 20.55 -18.03
CA LEU A 74 -8.87 20.89 -18.35
C LEU A 74 -8.82 22.32 -18.92
N PRO A 75 -8.04 23.23 -18.31
CA PRO A 75 -7.92 24.59 -18.80
C PRO A 75 -7.19 24.58 -20.14
N SER A 76 -7.56 25.51 -21.03
CA SER A 76 -6.69 25.86 -22.15
C SER A 76 -5.43 26.51 -21.57
N LEU A 77 -4.33 25.76 -21.50
CA LEU A 77 -3.08 26.28 -21.01
C LEU A 77 -2.38 27.02 -22.14
N GLU A 78 -2.06 28.29 -21.94
CA GLU A 78 -1.19 29.02 -22.86
C GLU A 78 0.25 28.88 -22.36
N TYR A 79 1.12 28.31 -23.19
CA TYR A 79 2.54 28.19 -22.86
C TYR A 79 3.17 29.57 -22.72
N ARG A 80 3.88 29.77 -21.61
CA ARG A 80 4.69 30.97 -21.37
C ARG A 80 6.16 30.55 -21.37
N ILE A 81 6.94 31.24 -22.20
CA ILE A 81 8.38 31.01 -22.37
C ILE A 81 9.05 31.24 -21.02
N GLY A 82 9.96 30.34 -20.66
CA GLY A 82 10.75 30.44 -19.44
C GLY A 82 12.25 30.24 -19.70
N PRO A 83 13.07 30.39 -18.64
CA PRO A 83 14.50 30.17 -18.73
C PRO A 83 14.87 28.79 -19.28
N LEU A 84 15.93 28.71 -20.09
CA LEU A 84 16.44 27.49 -20.74
C LEU A 84 15.61 26.95 -21.91
N ASP A 85 14.44 27.49 -22.20
CA ASP A 85 13.68 27.13 -23.41
C ASP A 85 14.45 27.43 -24.69
N GLN A 86 14.07 26.79 -25.79
CA GLN A 86 14.58 27.10 -27.12
C GLN A 86 13.43 27.65 -27.97
N VAL A 87 13.68 28.79 -28.59
CA VAL A 87 12.72 29.49 -29.44
C VAL A 87 13.29 29.60 -30.85
N GLN A 88 12.52 29.17 -31.83
CA GLN A 88 12.80 29.39 -33.23
C GLN A 88 12.04 30.63 -33.71
N VAL A 89 12.76 31.53 -34.38
CA VAL A 89 12.20 32.72 -35.00
C VAL A 89 12.45 32.62 -36.49
N VAL A 90 11.39 32.67 -37.29
CA VAL A 90 11.46 32.65 -38.75
C VAL A 90 11.03 34.01 -39.25
N VAL A 91 11.88 34.63 -40.07
CA VAL A 91 11.57 35.88 -40.76
C VAL A 91 11.53 35.59 -42.25
N TRP A 92 10.35 35.74 -42.85
CA TRP A 92 10.16 35.45 -44.27
C TRP A 92 10.97 36.40 -45.14
N GLU A 93 11.44 35.90 -46.29
CA GLU A 93 12.32 36.61 -47.23
C GLU A 93 13.67 37.06 -46.64
N HIS A 94 13.96 36.68 -45.39
CA HIS A 94 15.18 37.01 -44.64
C HIS A 94 15.83 35.75 -44.02
N PRO A 95 16.40 34.85 -44.84
CA PRO A 95 17.06 33.63 -44.35
C PRO A 95 18.23 33.91 -43.40
N GLU A 96 18.90 35.05 -43.55
CA GLU A 96 19.97 35.52 -42.68
C GLU A 96 19.53 35.80 -41.23
N LEU A 97 18.25 36.10 -41.01
CA LEU A 97 17.67 36.32 -39.68
C LEU A 97 17.06 35.03 -39.10
N THR A 98 16.58 34.15 -39.98
CA THR A 98 16.02 32.85 -39.57
C THR A 98 17.12 31.88 -39.10
N SER A 99 18.25 31.85 -39.81
CA SER A 99 19.39 30.99 -39.48
C SER A 99 20.70 31.78 -39.54
N PRO A 100 20.94 32.70 -38.58
CA PRO A 100 22.13 33.57 -38.60
C PRO A 100 23.46 32.82 -38.52
N MET A 101 23.45 31.56 -38.07
CA MET A 101 24.64 30.69 -37.99
C MET A 101 24.70 29.62 -39.10
N GLY A 102 23.90 29.76 -40.16
CA GLY A 102 23.83 28.86 -41.31
C GLY A 102 22.95 27.63 -41.10
N GLN A 103 22.75 26.84 -42.17
CA GLN A 103 21.85 25.67 -42.18
C GLN A 103 22.31 24.49 -41.32
N TYR A 104 23.53 24.53 -40.77
CA TYR A 104 24.16 23.40 -40.08
C TYR A 104 24.06 23.44 -38.55
N GLN A 105 23.52 24.52 -37.96
CA GLN A 105 23.23 24.59 -36.53
C GLN A 105 21.73 24.50 -36.29
N PRO A 106 21.28 23.84 -35.20
CA PRO A 106 19.87 23.73 -34.89
C PRO A 106 19.25 25.13 -34.82
N ALA A 107 18.18 25.32 -35.58
CA ALA A 107 17.44 26.57 -35.64
C ALA A 107 16.67 26.76 -34.32
N GLY A 108 17.28 27.48 -33.39
CA GLY A 108 16.67 27.76 -32.10
C GLY A 108 17.62 28.57 -31.23
N GLN A 109 17.17 29.73 -30.76
CA GLN A 109 17.89 30.51 -29.78
C GLN A 109 17.46 30.10 -28.39
N LYS A 110 18.44 29.84 -27.53
CA LYS A 110 18.20 29.45 -26.15
C LYS A 110 17.92 30.68 -25.29
N VAL A 111 16.87 30.61 -24.50
CA VAL A 111 16.53 31.59 -23.46
C VAL A 111 17.54 31.47 -22.33
N THR A 112 18.13 32.59 -21.92
CA THR A 112 19.11 32.64 -20.84
C THR A 112 18.47 32.29 -19.49
N THR A 113 19.30 32.03 -18.49
CA THR A 113 18.84 31.84 -17.10
C THR A 113 18.19 33.09 -16.51
N GLU A 114 18.47 34.26 -17.09
CA GLU A 114 17.86 35.55 -16.72
C GLU A 114 16.53 35.79 -17.46
N GLY A 115 16.08 34.83 -18.28
CA GLY A 115 14.83 34.94 -19.02
C GLY A 115 14.90 35.87 -20.23
N THR A 116 16.10 36.14 -20.76
CA THR A 116 16.34 36.99 -21.92
C THR A 116 16.69 36.18 -23.16
N LEU A 117 16.51 36.80 -24.33
CA LEU A 117 16.86 36.27 -25.64
C LEU A 117 17.57 37.36 -26.43
N PHE A 118 18.74 37.07 -27.00
CA PHE A 118 19.38 37.97 -27.96
C PHE A 118 18.92 37.61 -29.37
N TYR A 119 18.34 38.57 -30.08
CA TYR A 119 17.96 38.40 -31.49
C TYR A 119 18.64 39.48 -32.36
N PRO A 120 19.28 39.12 -33.50
CA PRO A 120 19.94 40.09 -34.38
C PRO A 120 19.04 41.27 -34.72
N TYR A 121 19.60 42.49 -34.65
CA TYR A 121 18.93 43.78 -34.86
C TYR A 121 17.85 44.15 -33.83
N ALA A 122 17.06 43.19 -33.32
CA ALA A 122 16.12 43.41 -32.23
C ALA A 122 16.81 43.58 -30.85
N GLY A 123 18.06 43.14 -30.72
CA GLY A 123 18.87 43.25 -29.51
C GLY A 123 18.47 42.23 -28.45
N GLU A 124 18.70 42.57 -27.18
CA GLU A 124 18.27 41.73 -26.06
C GLU A 124 16.79 41.99 -25.70
N LEU A 125 16.02 40.91 -25.61
CA LEU A 125 14.59 40.92 -25.29
C LEU A 125 14.36 40.15 -23.99
N LYS A 126 13.56 40.70 -23.07
CA LYS A 126 13.02 39.93 -21.94
C LYS A 126 11.85 39.09 -22.48
N VAL A 127 12.01 37.78 -22.46
CA VAL A 127 11.04 36.84 -23.07
C VAL A 127 10.35 35.95 -22.04
N GLU A 128 10.89 35.85 -20.83
CA GLU A 128 10.26 35.11 -19.74
C GLU A 128 8.85 35.64 -19.45
N GLY A 129 7.91 34.71 -19.36
CA GLY A 129 6.50 35.00 -19.14
C GLY A 129 5.73 35.34 -20.42
N LEU A 130 6.40 35.61 -21.55
CA LEU A 130 5.72 35.90 -22.81
C LEU A 130 5.22 34.62 -23.48
N THR A 131 4.11 34.74 -24.20
CA THR A 131 3.64 33.72 -25.13
C THR A 131 4.41 33.85 -26.45
N ALA A 132 4.40 32.80 -27.28
CA ALA A 132 5.01 32.86 -28.61
C ALA A 132 4.43 34.01 -29.46
N GLN A 133 3.13 34.29 -29.33
CA GLN A 133 2.48 35.39 -30.03
C GLN A 133 2.91 36.77 -29.51
N GLU A 134 3.07 36.93 -28.20
CA GLU A 134 3.56 38.17 -27.59
C GLU A 134 5.01 38.45 -28.02
N LEU A 135 5.87 37.42 -28.00
CA LEU A 135 7.25 37.51 -28.46
C LEU A 135 7.33 37.86 -29.96
N ARG A 136 6.48 37.24 -30.80
CA ARG A 136 6.37 37.58 -32.21
C ARG A 136 6.10 39.07 -32.42
N LYS A 137 5.09 39.61 -31.72
CA LYS A 137 4.73 41.04 -31.82
C LYS A 137 5.89 41.95 -31.43
N GLU A 138 6.61 41.60 -30.36
CA GLU A 138 7.76 42.38 -29.89
C GLU A 138 8.92 42.35 -30.89
N ILE A 139 9.25 41.17 -31.44
CA ILE A 139 10.30 41.04 -32.46
C ILE A 139 9.93 41.80 -33.73
N THR A 140 8.70 41.63 -34.25
CA THR A 140 8.21 42.37 -35.43
C THR A 140 8.38 43.86 -35.23
N LYS A 141 7.92 44.40 -34.10
CA LYS A 141 8.03 45.82 -33.78
C LYS A 141 9.48 46.31 -33.80
N ARG A 142 10.40 45.61 -33.12
CA ARG A 142 11.80 46.04 -33.05
C ARG A 142 12.54 45.93 -34.37
N LEU A 143 12.20 44.96 -35.22
CA LEU A 143 12.76 44.85 -36.57
C LEU A 143 12.21 45.95 -37.48
N SER A 144 10.92 46.27 -37.39
CA SER A 144 10.29 47.39 -38.11
C SER A 144 10.94 48.73 -37.79
N ASP A 145 11.18 48.99 -36.50
CA ASP A 145 11.72 50.27 -36.04
C ASP A 145 13.18 50.51 -36.49
N LYS A 146 13.92 49.44 -36.82
CA LYS A 146 15.37 49.50 -37.01
C LYS A 146 15.85 49.21 -38.42
N ILE A 147 15.29 48.21 -39.10
CA ILE A 147 15.95 47.67 -40.31
C ILE A 147 15.02 47.15 -41.40
N LEU A 148 13.79 46.72 -41.11
CA LEU A 148 12.87 46.12 -42.09
C LEU A 148 11.58 46.93 -42.24
N ASN A 149 10.98 46.94 -43.43
CA ASN A 149 9.63 47.46 -43.64
C ASN A 149 8.63 46.29 -43.63
N ASP A 150 7.64 46.32 -42.74
CA ASP A 150 6.60 45.29 -42.57
C ASP A 150 7.09 43.81 -42.54
N PRO A 151 7.99 43.45 -41.60
CA PRO A 151 8.58 42.12 -41.54
C PRO A 151 7.56 41.07 -41.12
N GLN A 152 7.48 39.98 -41.90
CA GLN A 152 6.64 38.83 -41.58
C GLN A 152 7.42 37.85 -40.69
N VAL A 153 7.08 37.80 -39.41
CA VAL A 153 7.78 37.00 -38.39
C VAL A 153 6.87 35.88 -37.87
N ASP A 154 7.40 34.68 -37.75
CA ASP A 154 6.81 33.55 -37.03
C ASP A 154 7.73 33.15 -35.86
N VAL A 155 7.13 32.78 -34.72
CA VAL A 155 7.85 32.41 -33.49
C VAL A 155 7.25 31.15 -32.94
N ARG A 156 8.10 30.16 -32.66
CA ARG A 156 7.69 28.86 -32.13
C ARG A 156 8.65 28.40 -31.04
N VAL A 157 8.12 27.78 -29.98
CA VAL A 157 8.97 27.13 -28.98
C VAL A 157 9.33 25.74 -29.52
N THR A 158 10.62 25.46 -29.64
CA THR A 158 11.14 24.20 -30.19
C THR A 158 11.79 23.31 -29.13
N GLY A 159 12.12 23.86 -27.97
CA GLY A 159 12.64 23.11 -26.83
C GLY A 159 12.01 23.58 -25.53
N TYR A 160 11.18 22.73 -24.93
CA TYR A 160 10.50 22.96 -23.66
C TYR A 160 11.38 22.48 -22.52
N HIS A 161 12.04 23.40 -21.81
CA HIS A 161 13.02 23.05 -20.78
C HIS A 161 12.80 23.77 -19.44
N SER A 162 12.07 24.88 -19.47
CA SER A 162 11.82 25.73 -18.31
C SER A 162 10.86 25.09 -17.30
N ARG A 163 9.85 24.39 -17.78
CA ARG A 163 8.81 23.74 -16.97
C ARG A 163 8.96 22.23 -17.07
N LYS A 164 9.14 21.58 -15.92
CA LYS A 164 9.27 20.11 -15.85
C LYS A 164 8.75 19.55 -14.53
N ALA A 165 8.27 18.32 -14.56
CA ALA A 165 8.00 17.49 -13.40
C ALA A 165 9.06 16.39 -13.32
N PHE A 166 9.24 15.79 -12.15
CA PHE A 166 10.22 14.73 -11.94
C PHE A 166 9.53 13.41 -11.57
N VAL A 167 9.76 12.37 -12.36
CA VAL A 167 9.15 11.05 -12.15
C VAL A 167 10.22 10.04 -11.75
N THR A 168 9.98 9.32 -10.66
CA THR A 168 10.94 8.37 -10.08
C THR A 168 10.28 7.08 -9.61
N GLY A 169 11.12 6.11 -9.27
CA GLY A 169 10.69 4.81 -8.76
C GLY A 169 10.43 3.81 -9.89
N ALA A 170 9.39 3.00 -9.73
CA ALA A 170 9.08 1.84 -10.55
C ALA A 170 8.38 2.18 -11.88
N VAL A 171 9.00 3.03 -12.69
CA VAL A 171 8.57 3.33 -14.07
C VAL A 171 9.60 2.81 -15.09
N ASN A 172 9.24 2.77 -16.38
CA ASN A 172 10.15 2.28 -17.41
C ASN A 172 11.30 3.25 -17.74
N ARG A 173 11.05 4.57 -17.71
CA ARG A 173 12.05 5.61 -17.95
C ARG A 173 11.98 6.73 -16.90
N PRO A 174 12.55 6.53 -15.69
CA PRO A 174 12.61 7.58 -14.67
C PRO A 174 13.37 8.81 -15.18
N GLY A 175 12.90 10.02 -14.83
CA GLY A 175 13.53 11.24 -15.30
C GLY A 175 12.62 12.47 -15.24
N TYR A 176 13.10 13.55 -15.85
CA TYR A 176 12.30 14.77 -16.03
C TYR A 176 11.31 14.59 -17.18
N VAL A 177 10.07 15.01 -16.94
CA VAL A 177 9.03 15.15 -17.97
C VAL A 177 8.83 16.63 -18.22
N HIS A 178 9.03 17.05 -19.46
CA HIS A 178 8.97 18.45 -19.86
C HIS A 178 7.57 18.82 -20.34
N PHE A 179 7.03 19.94 -19.85
CA PHE A 179 5.69 20.40 -20.22
C PHE A 179 5.74 21.22 -21.52
N ASP A 180 4.89 20.87 -22.47
CA ASP A 180 4.70 21.59 -23.72
C ASP A 180 3.45 22.50 -23.65
N GLU A 181 2.87 22.80 -24.82
CA GLU A 181 1.64 23.59 -24.97
C GLU A 181 0.38 22.87 -24.47
N ASN A 182 0.44 21.56 -24.23
CA ASN A 182 -0.69 20.77 -23.79
C ASN A 182 -0.70 20.64 -22.25
N PRO A 183 -1.86 20.76 -21.60
CA PRO A 183 -1.98 20.39 -20.20
C PRO A 183 -1.63 18.91 -20.03
N MET A 184 -0.68 18.59 -19.14
CA MET A 184 -0.35 17.22 -18.82
C MET A 184 -1.06 16.80 -17.54
N THR A 185 -1.67 15.62 -17.59
CA THR A 185 -2.32 14.96 -16.46
C THR A 185 -1.40 13.88 -15.90
N ILE A 186 -1.78 13.34 -14.73
CA ILE A 186 -1.06 12.23 -14.09
C ILE A 186 -0.91 11.02 -15.03
N PRO A 187 -1.97 10.55 -15.73
CA PRO A 187 -1.83 9.55 -16.80
C PRO A 187 -0.85 9.93 -17.92
N ASP A 188 -0.86 11.17 -18.41
CA ASP A 188 0.02 11.62 -19.50
C ASP A 188 1.50 11.57 -19.08
N VAL A 189 1.80 12.02 -17.86
CA VAL A 189 3.15 11.98 -17.29
C VAL A 189 3.64 10.54 -17.13
N ILE A 190 2.78 9.61 -16.70
CA ILE A 190 3.12 8.19 -16.63
C ILE A 190 3.34 7.59 -18.04
N ALA A 191 2.52 7.98 -19.02
CA ALA A 191 2.68 7.52 -20.40
C ALA A 191 4.01 8.00 -21.00
N GLU A 192 4.41 9.24 -20.74
CA GLU A 192 5.66 9.83 -21.25
C GLU A 192 6.90 9.06 -20.75
N VAL A 193 6.90 8.63 -19.49
CA VAL A 193 7.96 7.77 -18.93
C VAL A 193 7.85 6.29 -19.33
N GLY A 194 6.98 5.97 -20.29
CA GLY A 194 6.79 4.64 -20.85
C GLY A 194 5.93 3.71 -19.99
N GLY A 195 5.17 4.25 -19.04
CA GLY A 195 4.32 3.49 -18.13
C GLY A 195 5.04 2.90 -16.92
N PHE A 196 4.26 2.20 -16.10
CA PHE A 196 4.75 1.44 -14.96
C PHE A 196 5.62 0.26 -15.42
N ASN A 197 6.67 -0.06 -14.66
CA ASN A 197 7.43 -1.29 -14.89
C ASN A 197 6.81 -2.49 -14.14
N GLU A 198 7.30 -3.70 -14.38
CA GLU A 198 6.72 -4.94 -13.81
C GLU A 198 6.75 -5.01 -12.27
N LYS A 199 7.65 -4.25 -11.64
CA LYS A 199 7.82 -4.23 -10.18
C LYS A 199 7.04 -3.11 -9.50
N ALA A 200 6.30 -2.31 -10.27
CA ALA A 200 5.56 -1.16 -9.78
C ALA A 200 4.31 -1.56 -9.02
N ASP A 201 3.96 -0.79 -7.99
CA ASP A 201 2.65 -0.84 -7.37
C ASP A 201 1.81 0.38 -7.76
N PRO A 202 0.91 0.27 -8.76
CA PRO A 202 0.09 1.39 -9.21
C PRO A 202 -0.95 1.86 -8.20
N SER A 203 -1.22 1.08 -7.14
CA SER A 203 -2.21 1.45 -6.13
C SER A 203 -1.67 2.51 -5.15
N PHE A 204 -0.37 2.82 -5.20
CA PHE A 204 0.31 3.67 -4.22
C PHE A 204 1.20 4.73 -4.88
N VAL A 205 0.79 5.25 -6.04
CA VAL A 205 1.52 6.34 -6.69
C VAL A 205 1.44 7.58 -5.81
N GLN A 206 2.56 8.26 -5.59
CA GLN A 206 2.64 9.46 -4.76
C GLN A 206 2.95 10.68 -5.61
N LEU A 207 2.11 11.70 -5.52
CA LEU A 207 2.40 13.03 -6.04
C LEU A 207 2.81 13.93 -4.89
N ARG A 208 4.02 14.48 -4.93
CA ARG A 208 4.46 15.55 -4.03
C ARG A 208 4.35 16.90 -4.74
N ARG A 209 3.58 17.81 -4.16
CA ARG A 209 3.38 19.18 -4.64
C ARG A 209 3.59 20.14 -3.48
N GLY A 210 4.71 20.86 -3.53
CA GLY A 210 5.14 21.71 -2.41
C GLY A 210 5.42 20.88 -1.16
N ASP A 211 4.73 21.21 -0.07
CA ASP A 211 4.79 20.53 1.22
C ASP A 211 3.80 19.35 1.33
N LYS A 212 2.85 19.21 0.39
CA LYS A 212 1.83 18.17 0.43
C LYS A 212 2.22 16.93 -0.37
N VAL A 213 1.78 15.77 0.11
CA VAL A 213 1.88 14.47 -0.55
C VAL A 213 0.49 13.92 -0.79
N TYR A 214 0.21 13.45 -2.00
CA TYR A 214 -1.07 12.91 -2.41
C TYR A 214 -0.89 11.47 -2.85
N ASN A 215 -1.65 10.57 -2.24
CA ASN A 215 -1.69 9.17 -2.63
C ASN A 215 -2.72 8.98 -3.75
N ILE A 216 -2.31 8.31 -4.82
CA ILE A 216 -3.08 8.07 -6.03
C ILE A 216 -3.10 6.56 -6.27
N ASP A 217 -4.27 5.96 -6.08
CA ASP A 217 -4.50 4.55 -6.40
C ASP A 217 -5.05 4.44 -7.83
N TYR A 218 -4.19 4.13 -8.79
CA TYR A 218 -4.58 3.96 -10.19
C TYR A 218 -5.54 2.78 -10.40
N VAL A 219 -5.38 1.71 -9.62
CA VAL A 219 -6.20 0.50 -9.76
C VAL A 219 -7.62 0.76 -9.30
N ARG A 220 -7.76 1.39 -8.13
CA ARG A 220 -9.04 1.84 -7.59
C ARG A 220 -9.66 2.89 -8.48
N ALA A 221 -8.88 3.86 -8.95
CA ALA A 221 -9.40 4.90 -9.84
C ALA A 221 -10.05 4.33 -11.09
N PHE A 222 -9.41 3.33 -11.71
CA PHE A 222 -9.99 2.63 -12.86
C PHE A 222 -11.26 1.84 -12.49
N LYS A 223 -11.26 1.11 -11.37
CA LYS A 223 -12.39 0.27 -10.92
C LYS A 223 -13.61 1.09 -10.50
N GLU A 224 -13.39 2.19 -9.80
CA GLU A 224 -14.43 3.06 -9.21
C GLU A 224 -14.76 4.27 -10.10
N ASN A 225 -14.16 4.35 -11.30
CA ASN A 225 -14.35 5.45 -12.25
C ASN A 225 -14.01 6.83 -11.63
N ILE A 226 -12.93 6.89 -10.85
CA ILE A 226 -12.37 8.13 -10.31
C ILE A 226 -11.56 8.77 -11.44
N PRO A 227 -11.88 10.01 -11.87
CA PRO A 227 -11.31 10.59 -13.07
C PRO A 227 -9.92 11.20 -12.81
N ILE A 228 -8.90 10.35 -12.68
CA ILE A 228 -7.50 10.77 -12.46
C ILE A 228 -6.91 11.54 -13.64
N GLU A 229 -7.53 11.46 -14.82
CA GLU A 229 -7.28 12.33 -15.98
C GLU A 229 -7.66 13.80 -15.72
N ARG A 230 -8.29 14.12 -14.60
CA ARG A 230 -8.56 15.51 -14.16
C ARG A 230 -7.52 16.04 -13.19
N ILE A 231 -6.46 15.28 -12.92
CA ILE A 231 -5.37 15.71 -12.05
C ILE A 231 -4.25 16.25 -12.94
N LEU A 232 -4.18 17.56 -13.05
CA LEU A 232 -3.10 18.24 -13.76
C LEU A 232 -1.80 18.14 -12.98
N VAL A 233 -0.71 17.82 -13.67
CA VAL A 233 0.64 17.92 -13.12
C VAL A 233 1.14 19.34 -13.35
N LYS A 234 1.76 19.93 -12.33
CA LYS A 234 2.31 21.28 -12.34
C LYS A 234 3.84 21.23 -12.42
N PRO A 235 4.49 22.32 -12.86
CA PRO A 235 5.93 22.45 -12.73
C PRO A 235 6.39 22.17 -11.29
N ASP A 236 7.55 21.53 -11.17
CA ASP A 236 8.19 21.12 -9.91
C ASP A 236 7.47 20.03 -9.09
N ASP A 237 6.34 19.52 -9.57
CA ASP A 237 5.73 18.32 -9.02
C ASP A 237 6.68 17.13 -9.12
N GLN A 238 6.62 16.25 -8.11
CA GLN A 238 7.39 15.02 -8.09
C GLN A 238 6.47 13.82 -7.97
N LEU A 239 6.56 12.92 -8.94
CA LEU A 239 5.80 11.69 -8.97
C LEU A 239 6.72 10.53 -8.57
N PHE A 240 6.32 9.78 -7.56
CA PHE A 240 7.05 8.61 -7.09
C PHE A 240 6.15 7.38 -7.20
N VAL A 241 6.64 6.35 -7.89
CA VAL A 241 5.96 5.06 -8.01
C VAL A 241 6.74 4.04 -7.17
N PRO A 242 6.17 3.51 -6.09
CA PRO A 242 6.88 2.56 -5.23
C PRO A 242 7.04 1.18 -5.90
N LEU A 243 8.01 0.41 -5.40
CA LEU A 243 8.11 -1.01 -5.75
C LEU A 243 7.07 -1.82 -4.95
N LYS A 244 6.44 -2.82 -5.57
CA LYS A 244 5.54 -3.77 -4.88
C LYS A 244 6.18 -4.35 -3.62
N SER A 245 7.46 -4.73 -3.70
CA SER A 245 8.19 -5.30 -2.56
C SER A 245 8.38 -4.34 -1.38
N GLU A 246 8.35 -3.02 -1.59
CA GLU A 246 8.44 -2.03 -0.51
C GLU A 246 7.12 -1.94 0.22
N MET A 247 6.04 -1.94 -0.56
CA MET A 247 4.67 -1.89 -0.13
C MET A 247 4.23 -3.18 0.61
N GLU A 248 4.59 -4.35 0.09
CA GLU A 248 4.29 -5.66 0.69
C GLU A 248 4.98 -5.89 2.05
N ARG A 249 6.12 -5.25 2.33
CA ARG A 249 6.84 -5.46 3.61
C ARG A 249 6.03 -4.99 4.80
N ASP A 250 5.26 -3.92 4.62
CA ASP A 250 4.47 -3.29 5.67
C ASP A 250 2.98 -3.68 5.63
N ARG A 251 2.50 -4.20 4.49
CA ARG A 251 1.10 -4.63 4.29
C ARG A 251 0.90 -6.13 4.42
N LYS A 252 0.90 -6.58 5.67
CA LYS A 252 0.66 -7.98 6.02
C LYS A 252 -0.19 -8.10 7.27
N VAL A 253 -0.98 -9.16 7.31
CA VAL A 253 -1.74 -9.59 8.48
C VAL A 253 -1.15 -10.90 8.99
N TYR A 254 -1.21 -11.10 10.30
CA TYR A 254 -0.76 -12.32 10.93
C TYR A 254 -1.96 -13.17 11.30
N VAL A 255 -2.03 -14.41 10.81
CA VAL A 255 -3.08 -15.36 11.17
C VAL A 255 -2.49 -16.45 12.06
N MET A 256 -2.98 -16.53 13.30
CA MET A 256 -2.43 -17.34 14.38
C MET A 256 -3.54 -18.09 15.15
N GLY A 257 -3.12 -19.02 16.03
CA GLY A 257 -4.02 -19.82 16.85
C GLY A 257 -4.46 -21.11 16.16
N GLU A 258 -5.65 -21.59 16.48
CA GLU A 258 -6.21 -22.86 15.98
C GLU A 258 -6.80 -22.72 14.56
N VAL A 259 -5.93 -22.36 13.62
CA VAL A 259 -6.17 -22.44 12.17
C VAL A 259 -5.48 -23.66 11.60
N ASN A 260 -5.87 -24.10 10.40
CA ASN A 260 -5.21 -25.24 9.75
C ASN A 260 -3.74 -24.96 9.39
N LYS A 261 -3.40 -23.69 9.10
CA LYS A 261 -2.03 -23.25 8.85
C LYS A 261 -1.82 -21.81 9.31
N THR A 262 -1.08 -21.63 10.41
CA THR A 262 -0.63 -20.30 10.84
C THR A 262 0.25 -19.67 9.76
N SER A 263 -0.04 -18.44 9.37
CA SER A 263 0.65 -17.81 8.25
C SER A 263 0.61 -16.29 8.29
N ILE A 264 1.48 -15.68 7.50
CA ILE A 264 1.45 -14.25 7.21
C ILE A 264 0.73 -14.09 5.87
N VAL A 265 -0.36 -13.33 5.87
CA VAL A 265 -1.16 -13.05 4.67
C VAL A 265 -0.77 -11.66 4.18
N ARG A 266 -0.32 -11.57 2.93
CA ARG A 266 0.02 -10.29 2.30
C ARG A 266 -1.25 -9.61 1.82
N MET A 267 -1.29 -8.29 1.94
CA MET A 267 -2.40 -7.47 1.47
C MET A 267 -1.94 -6.69 0.24
N ASP A 268 -2.68 -6.82 -0.87
CA ASP A 268 -2.42 -6.01 -2.06
C ASP A 268 -3.06 -4.63 -1.88
N ASN A 269 -4.37 -4.58 -1.62
CA ASN A 269 -5.15 -3.38 -1.29
C ASN A 269 -6.08 -3.65 -0.09
N TYR A 270 -7.20 -4.31 -0.34
CA TYR A 270 -8.19 -4.74 0.65
C TYR A 270 -7.94 -6.21 1.02
N LEU A 271 -8.13 -6.58 2.29
CA LEU A 271 -8.11 -7.97 2.74
C LEU A 271 -9.20 -8.16 3.79
N SER A 272 -10.17 -9.03 3.53
CA SER A 272 -11.22 -9.34 4.50
C SER A 272 -10.76 -10.36 5.54
N LEU A 273 -11.41 -10.39 6.70
CA LEU A 273 -11.19 -11.44 7.69
C LEU A 273 -11.47 -12.83 7.10
N ALA A 274 -12.48 -12.97 6.23
CA ALA A 274 -12.78 -14.22 5.55
C ALA A 274 -11.65 -14.66 4.61
N GLU A 275 -11.09 -13.75 3.82
CA GLU A 275 -9.95 -14.03 2.94
C GLU A 275 -8.70 -14.44 3.73
N ALA A 276 -8.41 -13.74 4.83
CA ALA A 276 -7.27 -14.05 5.68
C ALA A 276 -7.39 -15.43 6.34
N LEU A 277 -8.55 -15.78 6.88
CA LEU A 277 -8.80 -17.12 7.43
C LEU A 277 -8.69 -18.20 6.35
N THR A 278 -9.20 -17.93 5.15
CA THR A 278 -9.12 -18.86 4.01
C THR A 278 -7.67 -19.07 3.55
N ALA A 279 -6.87 -18.00 3.49
CA ALA A 279 -5.45 -18.08 3.16
C ALA A 279 -4.66 -18.91 4.19
N ALA A 280 -5.11 -18.92 5.45
CA ALA A 280 -4.60 -19.78 6.52
C ALA A 280 -5.17 -21.22 6.49
N GLY A 281 -5.88 -21.61 5.43
CA GLY A 281 -6.49 -22.93 5.29
C GLY A 281 -7.79 -23.10 6.09
N GLY A 282 -8.37 -22.03 6.59
CA GLY A 282 -9.58 -22.02 7.41
C GLY A 282 -9.33 -22.31 8.89
N VAL A 283 -10.38 -22.13 9.68
CA VAL A 283 -10.42 -22.44 11.10
C VAL A 283 -10.34 -23.96 11.30
N ASN A 284 -9.55 -24.42 12.27
CA ASN A 284 -9.47 -25.84 12.59
C ASN A 284 -10.73 -26.29 13.32
N VAL A 285 -11.64 -26.96 12.62
CA VAL A 285 -12.96 -27.36 13.18
C VAL A 285 -12.88 -28.32 14.38
N LEU A 286 -11.75 -29.02 14.58
CA LEU A 286 -11.58 -29.96 15.70
C LEU A 286 -11.09 -29.28 16.96
N TYR A 287 -10.27 -28.24 16.82
CA TYR A 287 -9.53 -27.65 17.93
C TYR A 287 -9.91 -26.20 18.21
N ALA A 288 -10.41 -25.46 17.23
CA ALA A 288 -10.79 -24.08 17.40
C ALA A 288 -12.11 -23.93 18.16
N ALA A 289 -12.26 -22.81 18.85
CA ALA A 289 -13.52 -22.31 19.36
C ALA A 289 -14.17 -21.39 18.30
N PRO A 290 -15.25 -21.80 17.61
CA PRO A 290 -15.86 -20.97 16.57
C PRO A 290 -16.42 -19.64 17.10
N SER A 291 -16.67 -19.51 18.40
CA SER A 291 -17.11 -18.26 19.03
C SER A 291 -16.00 -17.22 19.19
N ASP A 292 -14.75 -17.63 19.08
CA ASP A 292 -13.61 -16.89 19.63
C ASP A 292 -12.56 -16.68 18.53
N ILE A 293 -13.01 -16.01 17.46
CA ILE A 293 -12.16 -15.48 16.39
C ILE A 293 -11.96 -14.00 16.67
N TYR A 294 -10.72 -13.57 16.85
CA TYR A 294 -10.37 -12.21 17.21
C TYR A 294 -9.54 -11.53 16.14
N VAL A 295 -9.79 -10.25 15.91
CA VAL A 295 -8.87 -9.33 15.23
C VAL A 295 -8.31 -8.38 16.27
N ILE A 296 -7.00 -8.43 16.49
CA ILE A 296 -6.28 -7.55 17.41
C ILE A 296 -5.65 -6.44 16.58
N ARG A 297 -6.10 -5.21 16.83
CA ARG A 297 -5.74 -4.01 16.07
C ARG A 297 -5.09 -2.98 16.97
N ASN A 298 -3.86 -2.59 16.64
CA ASN A 298 -3.16 -1.52 17.35
C ASN A 298 -3.64 -0.17 16.82
N THR A 299 -4.43 0.58 17.60
CA THR A 299 -5.04 1.84 17.15
C THR A 299 -4.25 3.06 17.58
N THR A 300 -3.75 3.10 18.82
CA THR A 300 -2.83 4.13 19.30
C THR A 300 -1.77 3.50 20.20
N PRO A 301 -0.64 4.18 20.50
CA PRO A 301 0.40 3.62 21.37
C PRO A 301 -0.11 3.04 22.70
N ASN A 302 -1.24 3.57 23.21
CA ASN A 302 -1.82 3.15 24.49
C ASN A 302 -3.21 2.50 24.35
N LYS A 303 -3.66 2.18 23.12
CA LYS A 303 -4.98 1.57 22.86
C LYS A 303 -4.90 0.47 21.81
N ILE A 304 -5.45 -0.69 22.15
CA ILE A 304 -5.65 -1.83 21.25
C ILE A 304 -7.15 -2.10 21.19
N ASP A 305 -7.69 -2.17 19.98
CA ASP A 305 -9.07 -2.59 19.75
C ASP A 305 -9.06 -4.08 19.37
N VAL A 306 -9.92 -4.86 20.01
CA VAL A 306 -10.07 -6.30 19.82
C VAL A 306 -11.47 -6.53 19.26
N TYR A 307 -11.57 -7.06 18.05
CA TYR A 307 -12.85 -7.35 17.41
C TYR A 307 -13.10 -8.84 17.47
N GLN A 308 -14.21 -9.27 18.07
CA GLN A 308 -14.59 -10.67 18.17
C GLN A 308 -15.67 -10.99 17.14
N LEU A 309 -15.49 -12.10 16.43
CA LEU A 309 -16.50 -12.73 15.58
C LEU A 309 -16.93 -14.07 16.18
N ASN A 310 -18.23 -14.23 16.42
CA ASN A 310 -18.83 -15.48 16.83
C ASN A 310 -19.32 -16.29 15.62
N ALA A 311 -18.42 -17.07 15.03
CA ALA A 311 -18.68 -17.92 13.87
C ALA A 311 -19.33 -19.28 14.20
N LYS A 312 -20.06 -19.41 15.31
CA LYS A 312 -20.90 -20.61 15.57
C LYS A 312 -21.98 -20.79 14.50
N ASN A 313 -22.40 -19.69 13.87
CA ASN A 313 -23.31 -19.70 12.74
C ASN A 313 -22.53 -19.37 11.46
N ALA A 314 -22.69 -20.17 10.41
CA ALA A 314 -22.04 -19.94 9.13
C ALA A 314 -22.39 -18.57 8.50
N MET A 315 -23.54 -17.98 8.84
CA MET A 315 -23.90 -16.62 8.40
C MET A 315 -22.93 -15.55 8.93
N ALA A 316 -22.26 -15.78 10.06
CA ALA A 316 -21.25 -14.87 10.58
C ALA A 316 -20.03 -14.74 9.64
N LEU A 317 -19.80 -15.72 8.76
CA LEU A 317 -18.76 -15.62 7.72
C LEU A 317 -19.07 -14.50 6.70
N ALA A 318 -20.34 -14.16 6.49
CA ALA A 318 -20.69 -12.99 5.68
C ALA A 318 -20.29 -11.67 6.37
N MET A 319 -20.27 -11.64 7.72
CA MET A 319 -19.70 -10.50 8.45
C MET A 319 -18.17 -10.49 8.37
N ALA A 320 -17.54 -11.66 8.43
CA ALA A 320 -16.09 -11.79 8.22
C ALA A 320 -15.63 -11.27 6.84
N ASP A 321 -16.43 -11.48 5.79
CA ASP A 321 -16.12 -11.01 4.45
C ASP A 321 -16.25 -9.48 4.30
N ARG A 322 -17.12 -8.87 5.10
CA ARG A 322 -17.29 -7.42 5.17
C ARG A 322 -16.31 -6.73 6.11
N PHE A 323 -15.68 -7.48 7.01
CA PHE A 323 -14.72 -6.93 7.98
C PHE A 323 -13.36 -6.76 7.31
N GLU A 324 -12.98 -5.52 7.05
CA GLU A 324 -11.69 -5.17 6.46
C GLU A 324 -10.58 -5.17 7.51
N LEU A 325 -9.50 -5.90 7.21
CA LEU A 325 -8.31 -5.94 8.05
C LEU A 325 -7.38 -4.77 7.72
N ASN A 326 -6.69 -4.27 8.74
CA ASN A 326 -5.64 -3.27 8.58
C ASN A 326 -4.27 -3.93 8.44
N PRO A 327 -3.30 -3.25 7.81
CA PRO A 327 -1.91 -3.64 7.88
C PRO A 327 -1.47 -3.88 9.33
N ARG A 328 -0.85 -5.03 9.56
CA ARG A 328 -0.36 -5.53 10.85
C ARG A 328 -1.44 -5.93 11.87
N ASP A 329 -2.70 -6.07 11.45
CA ASP A 329 -3.68 -6.76 12.28
C ASP A 329 -3.23 -8.20 12.57
N ILE A 330 -3.60 -8.69 13.76
CA ILE A 330 -3.39 -10.07 14.17
C ILE A 330 -4.76 -10.74 14.24
N VAL A 331 -5.01 -11.68 13.34
CA VAL A 331 -6.14 -12.59 13.41
C VAL A 331 -5.75 -13.75 14.30
N TYR A 332 -6.44 -13.92 15.42
CA TYR A 332 -6.18 -14.96 16.40
C TYR A 332 -7.43 -15.81 16.59
N VAL A 333 -7.29 -17.13 16.44
CA VAL A 333 -8.36 -18.10 16.66
C VAL A 333 -8.08 -18.87 17.94
N ASP A 334 -8.96 -18.75 18.93
CA ASP A 334 -8.76 -19.43 20.21
C ASP A 334 -9.08 -20.93 20.12
N ALA A 335 -8.54 -21.73 21.04
CA ALA A 335 -8.85 -23.16 21.11
C ALA A 335 -10.14 -23.42 21.90
N SER A 336 -10.91 -24.39 21.44
CA SER A 336 -12.05 -24.95 22.17
C SER A 336 -11.59 -25.73 23.39
N GLY A 337 -12.47 -25.81 24.39
CA GLY A 337 -12.29 -26.69 25.56
C GLY A 337 -12.17 -28.19 25.22
N LEU A 338 -12.54 -28.61 24.00
CA LEU A 338 -12.38 -29.99 23.52
C LEU A 338 -11.01 -30.22 22.86
N GLY A 339 -10.44 -29.21 22.20
CA GLY A 339 -9.13 -29.32 21.59
C GLY A 339 -7.98 -29.41 22.59
N THR A 340 -8.11 -28.71 23.71
CA THR A 340 -7.24 -28.87 24.90
C THR A 340 -7.26 -30.29 25.44
N TRP A 341 -8.44 -30.90 25.51
CA TRP A 341 -8.61 -32.26 26.00
C TRP A 341 -7.96 -33.28 25.05
N ASN A 342 -8.14 -33.15 23.73
CA ASN A 342 -7.51 -34.07 22.78
C ASN A 342 -5.98 -33.92 22.73
N ARG A 343 -5.45 -32.69 22.90
CA ARG A 343 -3.99 -32.42 22.99
C ARG A 343 -3.41 -32.97 24.29
N LEU A 344 -4.13 -32.86 25.40
CA LEU A 344 -3.75 -33.48 26.67
C LEU A 344 -3.72 -35.02 26.56
N LEU A 345 -4.73 -35.61 25.91
CA LEU A 345 -4.71 -37.04 25.62
C LEU A 345 -3.51 -37.44 24.76
N SER A 346 -3.21 -36.73 23.68
CA SER A 346 -2.08 -37.09 22.82
C SER A 346 -0.71 -36.94 23.51
N LEU A 347 -0.61 -36.08 24.53
CA LEU A 347 0.58 -35.95 25.38
C LEU A 347 0.69 -37.06 26.45
N ILE A 348 -0.44 -37.58 26.94
CA ILE A 348 -0.49 -38.65 27.96
C ILE A 348 -0.41 -40.05 27.33
N MET A 349 -0.94 -40.23 26.11
CA MET A 349 -0.97 -41.53 25.41
C MET A 349 0.40 -42.21 25.31
N PRO A 350 1.52 -41.53 25.00
CA PRO A 350 2.86 -42.14 25.00
C PRO A 350 3.26 -42.69 26.37
N THR A 351 2.95 -41.97 27.46
CA THR A 351 3.22 -42.44 28.83
C THR A 351 2.32 -43.61 29.22
N MET A 352 1.05 -43.61 28.80
CA MET A 352 0.16 -44.76 28.99
C MET A 352 0.65 -46.00 28.25
N GLN A 353 1.10 -45.84 27.00
CA GLN A 353 1.69 -46.92 26.22
C GLN A 353 2.96 -47.45 26.89
N ALA A 354 3.82 -46.56 27.41
CA ALA A 354 5.03 -46.94 28.13
C ALA A 354 4.72 -47.71 29.42
N ILE A 355 3.74 -47.27 30.21
CA ILE A 355 3.30 -47.97 31.42
C ILE A 355 2.72 -49.34 31.07
N TYR A 356 1.84 -49.42 30.09
CA TYR A 356 1.24 -50.68 29.63
C TYR A 356 2.30 -51.67 29.10
N THR A 357 3.27 -51.18 28.33
CA THR A 357 4.37 -52.01 27.83
C THR A 357 5.29 -52.45 28.97
N SER A 358 5.56 -51.59 29.96
CA SER A 358 6.37 -51.92 31.13
C SER A 358 5.72 -52.99 32.01
N THR A 359 4.39 -52.93 32.22
CA THR A 359 3.68 -53.95 32.99
C THR A 359 3.70 -55.29 32.28
N ASN A 360 3.57 -55.31 30.95
CA ASN A 360 3.67 -56.53 30.16
C ASN A 360 5.10 -57.10 30.17
N VAL A 361 6.13 -56.25 30.14
CA VAL A 361 7.54 -56.68 30.27
C VAL A 361 7.80 -57.29 31.65
N VAL A 362 7.31 -56.67 32.73
CA VAL A 362 7.46 -57.20 34.09
C VAL A 362 6.70 -58.53 34.27
N GLN A 363 5.49 -58.63 33.73
CA GLN A 363 4.73 -59.88 33.75
C GLN A 363 5.43 -60.98 32.94
N ASN A 364 5.93 -60.68 31.74
CA ASN A 364 6.71 -61.63 30.93
C ASN A 364 8.00 -62.06 31.64
N ILE A 365 8.71 -61.16 32.32
CA ILE A 365 9.91 -61.51 33.11
C ILE A 365 9.54 -62.40 34.30
N GLN A 366 8.42 -62.14 34.96
CA GLN A 366 7.91 -62.99 36.04
C GLN A 366 7.49 -64.37 35.53
N GLU A 367 6.85 -64.46 34.37
CA GLU A 367 6.50 -65.73 33.72
C GLU A 367 7.76 -66.50 33.31
N ILE A 368 8.79 -65.86 32.75
CA ILE A 368 10.06 -66.50 32.41
C ILE A 368 10.79 -67.01 33.66
N ASN A 369 10.80 -66.23 34.75
CA ASN A 369 11.40 -66.64 36.02
C ASN A 369 10.63 -67.79 36.70
N ASN A 370 9.31 -67.80 36.60
CA ASN A 370 8.46 -68.85 37.19
C ASN A 370 8.38 -70.10 36.31
N ALA A 371 8.59 -69.98 35.00
CA ALA A 371 8.55 -71.10 34.06
C ALA A 371 9.76 -72.02 34.20
N GLY A 372 10.84 -71.59 34.87
CA GLY A 372 12.02 -72.38 35.23
C GLY A 372 12.67 -73.04 34.03
N TRP A 373 13.90 -72.65 33.68
CA TRP A 373 14.67 -73.30 32.62
C TRP A 373 14.68 -74.82 32.84
N LYS A 374 13.90 -75.56 32.01
CA LYS A 374 13.94 -77.02 31.94
C LYS A 374 15.05 -77.46 31.01
#